data_AF-A0AAQ4FLI1-F1
#
_entry.id   AF-A0AAQ4FLI1-F1
#
_cell.length_a   1.000
_cell.length_b   1.000
_cell.length_c   1.000
_cell.angle_alpha   90.00
_cell.angle_beta   90.00
_cell.angle_gamma   90.00
#
_symmetry.space_group_name_H-M   'P 1'
#
loop_
_entity.id
_entity.type
_entity.pdbx_description
1 polymer ?
#
loop_
_entity_poly.entity_id
_entity_poly.type
_entity_poly.pdbx_seq_one_letter_code
_entity_poly.pdbx_strand_id
1 'polypeptide(L)' 'MAESRESVLRRYLDLEQPDDAVFCTYVFVDGTLEKVRSKIKTLDFEPKRVE' A
#
# COMPACT_ATOMS: atom_id res chain seq x y z
N MET A 1 10.36 10.39 -27.83
CA MET A 1 11.09 10.07 -26.59
C MET A 1 10.24 9.08 -25.83
N ALA A 2 10.75 7.90 -25.49
CA ALA A 2 10.00 6.97 -24.66
C ALA A 2 9.82 7.58 -23.26
N GLU A 3 8.65 7.42 -22.67
CA GLU A 3 8.39 7.85 -21.29
C GLU A 3 9.27 7.07 -20.30
N SER A 4 9.72 7.74 -19.24
CA SER A 4 10.52 7.10 -18.19
C SER A 4 9.68 6.13 -17.37
N ARG A 5 10.29 5.09 -16.82
CA ARG A 5 9.61 4.12 -15.94
C ARG A 5 8.91 4.81 -14.76
N GLU A 6 9.54 5.84 -14.21
CA GLU A 6 9.02 6.63 -13.10
C GLU A 6 7.75 7.37 -13.50
N SER A 7 7.71 7.94 -14.72
CA SER A 7 6.52 8.63 -15.24
C SER A 7 5.36 7.68 -15.55
N VAL A 8 5.67 6.44 -15.95
CA VAL A 8 4.65 5.38 -16.14
C VAL A 8 4.11 4.93 -14.79
N LEU A 9 4.98 4.63 -13.83
CA LEU A 9 4.57 4.20 -12.48
C LEU A 9 3.68 5.24 -11.81
N ARG A 10 4.04 6.53 -11.89
CA ARG A 10 3.29 7.60 -11.25
C ARG A 10 1.84 7.68 -11.76
N ARG A 11 1.62 7.47 -13.06
CA ARG A 11 0.26 7.43 -13.64
C ARG A 11 -0.63 6.35 -13.05
N TYR A 12 -0.07 5.19 -12.69
CA TYR A 12 -0.85 4.14 -12.03
C TYR A 12 -1.10 4.43 -10.55
N LEU A 13 -0.15 5.07 -9.87
CA LEU A 13 -0.30 5.44 -8.46
C LEU A 13 -1.30 6.60 -8.26
N ASP A 14 -1.44 7.47 -9.26
CA ASP A 14 -2.37 8.61 -9.24
C ASP A 14 -3.81 8.22 -9.63
N LEU A 15 -4.09 6.95 -9.96
CA LEU A 15 -5.45 6.48 -10.23
C LEU A 15 -6.30 6.56 -8.95
N GLU A 16 -7.48 7.16 -9.06
CA GLU A 16 -8.46 7.16 -7.97
C GLU A 16 -8.82 5.72 -7.59
N GLN A 17 -8.77 5.44 -6.29
CA GLN A 17 -9.14 4.13 -5.76
C GLN A 17 -10.67 4.06 -5.57
N PRO A 18 -11.27 2.86 -5.65
CA PRO A 18 -12.67 2.66 -5.33
C PRO A 18 -13.02 3.11 -3.90
N ASP A 19 -14.20 3.69 -3.71
CA ASP A 19 -14.66 4.18 -2.40
C ASP A 19 -14.87 3.07 -1.36
N ASP A 20 -15.07 1.84 -1.83
CA ASP A 20 -15.36 0.65 -1.03
C ASP A 20 -14.12 -0.23 -0.77
N ALA A 21 -12.92 0.22 -1.12
CA ALA A 21 -11.70 -0.54 -0.97
C ALA A 21 -10.55 0.29 -0.38
N VAL A 22 -9.90 -0.23 0.66
CA VAL A 22 -8.76 0.40 1.32
C VAL A 22 -7.59 -0.57 1.41
N PHE A 23 -6.40 -0.12 1.03
CA PHE A 23 -5.15 -0.87 1.25
C PHE A 23 -4.60 -0.63 2.66
N CYS A 24 -4.67 -1.64 3.53
CA CYS A 24 -4.02 -1.62 4.83
C CYS A 24 -2.64 -2.28 4.76
N THR A 25 -1.61 -1.49 5.01
CA THR A 25 -0.23 -1.99 5.12
C THR A 25 0.04 -2.47 6.55
N TYR A 26 0.18 -3.78 6.72
CA TYR A 26 0.57 -4.38 7.98
C TYR A 26 2.09 -4.36 8.10
N VAL A 27 2.57 -3.79 9.19
CA VAL A 27 4.00 -3.62 9.47
C VAL A 27 4.37 -4.47 10.68
N PHE A 28 5.44 -5.25 10.58
CA PHE A 28 5.92 -6.10 11.67
C PHE A 28 7.44 -6.21 11.65
N VAL A 29 8.03 -6.48 12.81
CA VAL A 29 9.46 -6.75 12.94
C VAL A 29 9.70 -8.22 12.57
N ASP A 30 10.73 -8.49 11.78
CA ASP A 30 11.07 -9.88 11.42
C ASP A 30 11.83 -10.61 12.53
N GLY A 31 12.16 -11.87 12.27
CA GLY A 31 12.83 -12.74 13.25
C GLY A 31 14.24 -12.29 13.65
N THR A 32 14.83 -11.30 12.98
CA THR A 32 16.14 -10.74 13.40
C THR A 32 15.99 -9.62 14.43
N LEU A 33 14.77 -9.14 14.70
CA LEU A 33 14.49 -8.01 15.59
C LEU A 33 15.10 -6.66 15.18
N GLU A 34 15.69 -6.58 13.98
CA GLU A 34 16.34 -5.38 13.47
C GLU A 34 15.61 -4.78 12.28
N LYS A 35 14.93 -5.64 11.50
CA LYS A 35 14.35 -5.25 10.21
C LYS A 35 12.84 -5.25 10.27
N VAL A 36 12.27 -4.25 9.61
CA VAL A 36 10.84 -4.12 9.41
C VAL A 36 10.45 -4.81 8.11
N ARG A 37 9.34 -5.54 8.14
CA ARG A 37 8.68 -6.13 6.98
C ARG A 37 7.25 -5.61 6.90
N SER A 38 6.70 -5.68 5.70
CA SER A 38 5.31 -5.31 5.50
C SER A 38 4.63 -6.18 4.45
N LYS A 39 3.30 -6.28 4.58
CA LYS A 39 2.41 -6.85 3.57
C LYS A 39 1.13 -6.02 3.52
N ILE A 40 0.46 -6.01 2.38
CA ILE A 40 -0.77 -5.25 2.17
C ILE A 40 -1.96 -6.20 2.14
N LYS A 41 -3.07 -5.81 2.78
CA LYS A 41 -4.38 -6.45 2.68
C LYS A 41 -5.39 -5.40 2.24
N THR A 42 -6.29 -5.76 1.33
CA THR A 42 -7.45 -4.94 0.96
C THR A 42 -8.57 -5.16 1.97
N LEU A 43 -9.14 -4.07 2.48
CA LEU A 43 -10.34 -4.05 3.31
C LEU A 43 -11.46 -3.36 2.55
N ASP A 44 -12.69 -3.73 2.90
CA ASP A 44 -13.96 -3.23 2.39
C ASP A 44 -14.50 -2.03 3.19
N PHE A 45 -13.70 -1.51 4.13
CA PHE A 45 -14.04 -0.36 4.97
C PHE A 45 -12.78 0.38 5.42
N GLU A 46 -12.93 1.66 5.78
CA GLU A 46 -11.86 2.44 6.41
C GLU A 46 -11.84 2.20 7.93
N PRO A 47 -10.81 1.48 8.47
CA PRO A 47 -10.73 1.20 9.89
C PRO A 47 -10.39 2.46 10.69
N LYS A 48 -11.19 2.76 11.72
CA LYS A 48 -10.98 3.95 12.59
C LYS A 48 -10.19 3.66 13.86
N ARG A 49 -10.13 2.38 14.26
CA ARG A 49 -9.48 1.87 15.48
C ARG A 49 -8.96 0.46 15.22
N VAL A 50 -8.08 -0.02 16.11
CA VAL A 50 -7.31 -1.26 15.95
C VAL A 50 -8.03 -2.52 16.47
N GLU A 51 -9.23 -2.38 17.07
CA GLU A 51 -9.95 -3.48 17.76
C GLU A 51 -10.17 -4.74 16.92
#